data_AF-A0A951DGS3-F1
#
_entry.id   AF-A0A951DGS3-F1
#
_cell.length_a   1.000
_cell.length_b   1.000
_cell.length_c   1.000
_cell.angle_alpha   90.00
_cell.angle_beta   90.00
_cell.angle_gamma   90.00
#
_symmetry.space_group_name_H-M   'P 1'
#
loop_
_entity.id
_entity.type
_entity.pdbx_description
1 polymer ?
#
loop_
_entity_poly.entity_id
_entity_poly.type
_entity_poly.pdbx_seq_one_letter_code
_entity_poly.pdbx_strand_id
1 'polypeptide(L)'
;MRQLGLVLLALAMALPLSATEPNPSTAQRAELEKLLAAMDMDKSMHDTIDAMYKSIEQQYAQSAEANGNDPEDVAEAKELFAAFRERAAKIDFGGDLHEAVVRLYAKYFNEKEIADLTAFYQSPTGHKAVTLMPQLMTDAMQMGGQHLSAKIQQAMQEAQDVVEKKRPWRRTTSDMRGVAAALEAWATDHDETYPTGDYASLEAELTPTYIRALPKKDMWDHEYAYVVSDDHQHYRIVSAGADSIFEWDSRRIPQESSSARAATVYRDRLEDDLIYGDGEFVQLPVQAKPKQ
;
A
#
# COMPACT_ATOMS: atom_id res chain seq x y z
N MET A 1 58.11 -21.57 47.76
CA MET A 1 57.92 -21.55 49.23
C MET A 1 56.52 -21.01 49.53
N ARG A 2 55.84 -21.63 50.50
CA ARG A 2 54.44 -21.45 50.99
C ARG A 2 53.38 -22.16 50.13
N GLN A 3 53.13 -23.47 50.34
CA GLN A 3 52.34 -24.16 51.40
C GLN A 3 50.83 -23.92 51.25
N LEU A 4 50.06 -24.89 50.73
CA LEU A 4 49.45 -26.09 51.36
C LEU A 4 48.10 -25.80 52.02
N GLY A 5 47.05 -26.48 51.55
CA GLY A 5 45.69 -26.48 52.11
C GLY A 5 44.74 -27.41 51.34
N LEU A 6 44.98 -28.72 51.48
CA LEU A 6 44.11 -29.85 51.09
C LEU A 6 42.84 -29.91 51.96
N VAL A 7 41.65 -30.10 51.38
CA VAL A 7 40.55 -31.00 51.85
C VAL A 7 39.67 -31.33 50.62
N LEU A 8 39.79 -32.49 49.97
CA LEU A 8 39.10 -33.78 50.22
C LEU A 8 37.58 -33.81 49.96
N LEU A 9 37.23 -34.55 48.90
CA LEU A 9 36.26 -35.65 48.86
C LEU A 9 34.74 -35.35 48.75
N ALA A 10 34.26 -35.56 47.51
CA ALA A 10 33.04 -36.27 47.10
C ALA A 10 31.70 -35.93 47.79
N LEU A 11 30.83 -35.26 47.01
CA LEU A 11 29.50 -35.81 46.78
C LEU A 11 29.06 -35.48 45.37
N ALA A 12 29.07 -36.50 44.51
CA ALA A 12 28.30 -36.52 43.28
C ALA A 12 26.81 -36.45 43.65
N MET A 13 26.25 -35.24 43.75
CA MET A 13 24.82 -35.10 43.51
C MET A 13 24.63 -35.16 42.01
N ALA A 14 24.29 -36.35 41.53
CA ALA A 14 23.60 -36.50 40.27
C ALA A 14 22.42 -35.51 40.28
N LEU A 15 22.53 -34.43 39.52
CA LEU A 15 21.38 -33.63 39.16
C LEU A 15 20.47 -34.58 38.38
N PRO A 16 19.22 -34.83 38.81
CA PRO A 16 18.25 -35.39 37.90
C PRO A 16 18.04 -34.31 36.83
N LEU A 17 18.77 -34.42 35.71
CA LEU A 17 18.64 -33.55 34.54
C LEU A 17 17.37 -33.91 33.73
N SER A 18 16.32 -34.23 34.45
CA SER A 18 14.98 -34.54 33.99
C SER A 18 14.06 -34.19 35.15
N ALA A 19 13.91 -32.90 35.40
CA ALA A 19 12.67 -32.44 36.00
C ALA A 19 11.60 -32.73 34.94
N THR A 20 11.03 -33.93 34.99
CA THR A 20 9.71 -34.19 34.40
C THR A 20 8.84 -33.07 34.94
N GLU A 21 8.38 -32.16 34.08
CA GLU A 21 7.48 -31.10 34.53
C GLU A 21 6.37 -31.79 35.32
N PRO A 22 6.11 -31.37 36.58
CA PRO A 22 5.18 -32.11 37.42
C PRO A 22 3.83 -32.13 36.72
N ASN A 23 3.38 -33.33 36.35
CA ASN A 23 2.04 -33.51 35.83
C ASN A 23 1.05 -32.98 36.88
N PRO A 24 0.02 -32.22 36.48
CA PRO A 24 -0.97 -31.71 37.42
C PRO A 24 -1.56 -32.84 38.25
N SER A 25 -1.84 -32.55 39.54
CA SER A 25 -2.56 -33.49 40.39
C SER A 25 -3.95 -33.77 39.81
N THR A 26 -4.56 -34.90 40.17
CA THR A 26 -5.91 -35.25 39.70
C THR A 26 -6.94 -34.15 40.03
N ALA A 27 -6.82 -33.52 41.20
CA ALA A 27 -7.69 -32.43 41.63
C ALA A 27 -7.47 -31.15 40.79
N GLN A 28 -6.20 -30.76 40.61
CA GLN A 28 -5.84 -29.58 39.81
C GLN A 28 -6.27 -29.75 38.35
N ARG A 29 -6.12 -30.95 37.80
CA ARG A 29 -6.59 -31.29 36.46
C ARG A 29 -8.11 -31.15 36.35
N ALA A 30 -8.87 -31.72 37.29
CA ALA A 30 -10.33 -31.61 37.28
C ALA A 30 -10.82 -30.16 37.34
N GLU A 31 -10.12 -29.28 38.06
CA GLU A 31 -10.47 -27.85 38.10
C GLU A 31 -10.08 -27.11 36.82
N LEU A 32 -8.96 -27.47 36.20
CA LEU A 32 -8.57 -26.95 34.88
C LEU A 32 -9.57 -27.32 33.80
N GLU A 33 -10.08 -28.56 33.78
CA GLU A 33 -11.11 -28.95 32.81
C GLU A 33 -12.36 -28.05 32.90
N LYS A 34 -12.75 -27.63 34.11
CA LYS A 34 -13.86 -26.69 34.29
C LYS A 34 -13.53 -25.30 33.77
N LEU A 35 -12.30 -24.81 34.02
CA LEU A 35 -11.84 -23.52 33.51
C LEU A 35 -11.86 -23.49 31.98
N LEU A 36 -11.28 -24.52 31.35
CA LEU A 36 -11.19 -24.64 29.90
C LEU A 36 -12.59 -24.69 29.26
N ALA A 37 -13.51 -25.45 29.87
CA ALA A 37 -14.91 -25.47 29.45
C ALA A 37 -15.59 -24.10 29.62
N ALA A 38 -15.36 -23.38 30.73
CA ALA A 38 -15.94 -22.06 30.97
C ALA A 38 -15.44 -20.98 29.99
N MET A 39 -14.27 -21.20 29.40
CA MET A 39 -13.67 -20.34 28.36
C MET A 39 -14.07 -20.74 26.93
N ASP A 40 -14.89 -21.78 26.74
CA ASP A 40 -15.19 -22.38 25.43
C ASP A 40 -13.93 -22.76 24.64
N MET A 41 -12.88 -23.20 25.35
CA MET A 41 -11.57 -23.48 24.76
C MET A 41 -11.63 -24.64 23.76
N ASP A 42 -12.46 -25.66 24.01
CA ASP A 42 -12.67 -26.79 23.09
C ASP A 42 -13.17 -26.30 21.72
N LYS A 43 -14.15 -25.41 21.73
CA LYS A 43 -14.71 -24.81 20.51
C LYS A 43 -13.62 -23.99 19.80
N SER A 44 -12.91 -23.15 20.52
CA SER A 44 -11.83 -22.32 19.95
C SER A 44 -10.71 -23.17 19.36
N MET A 45 -10.35 -24.29 19.98
CA MET A 45 -9.34 -25.21 19.45
C MET A 45 -9.81 -25.91 18.17
N HIS A 46 -11.06 -26.40 18.15
CA HIS A 46 -11.65 -26.98 16.93
C HIS A 46 -11.68 -25.96 15.79
N ASP A 47 -12.19 -24.75 16.05
CA ASP A 47 -12.28 -23.69 15.04
C ASP A 47 -10.88 -23.30 14.51
N THR A 48 -9.85 -23.32 15.37
CA THR A 48 -8.45 -23.05 14.99
C THR A 48 -7.85 -24.17 14.13
N ILE A 49 -8.09 -25.43 14.48
CA ILE A 49 -7.61 -26.60 13.72
C ILE A 49 -8.29 -26.64 12.34
N ASP A 50 -9.59 -26.39 12.28
CA ASP A 50 -10.34 -26.32 11.03
C ASP A 50 -9.83 -25.18 10.13
N ALA A 51 -9.60 -24.00 10.70
CA ALA A 51 -9.01 -22.87 9.99
C ALA A 51 -7.60 -23.19 9.46
N MET A 52 -6.78 -23.89 10.24
CA MET A 52 -5.46 -24.35 9.81
C MET A 52 -5.56 -25.29 8.62
N TYR A 53 -6.43 -26.31 8.66
CA TYR A 53 -6.63 -27.22 7.53
C TYR A 53 -7.11 -26.49 6.28
N LYS A 54 -8.06 -25.56 6.43
CA LYS A 54 -8.56 -24.76 5.32
C LYS A 54 -7.46 -23.87 4.72
N SER A 55 -6.58 -23.30 5.55
CA SER A 55 -5.44 -22.51 5.09
C SER A 55 -4.44 -23.35 4.29
N ILE A 56 -4.12 -24.56 4.76
CA ILE A 56 -3.21 -25.47 4.04
C ILE A 56 -3.83 -25.88 2.70
N GLU A 57 -5.13 -26.19 2.68
CA GLU A 57 -5.88 -26.51 1.44
C GLU A 57 -5.75 -25.39 0.41
N GLN A 58 -6.03 -24.15 0.83
CA GLN A 58 -5.96 -22.98 -0.03
C GLN A 58 -4.56 -22.73 -0.57
N GLN A 59 -3.54 -22.84 0.30
CA GLN A 59 -2.14 -22.68 -0.10
C GLN A 59 -1.72 -23.75 -1.11
N TYR A 60 -2.17 -25.00 -0.91
CA TYR A 60 -1.83 -26.11 -1.80
C TYR A 60 -2.51 -25.95 -3.17
N ALA A 61 -3.78 -25.55 -3.19
CA ALA A 61 -4.51 -25.24 -4.42
C ALA A 61 -3.85 -24.10 -5.22
N GLN A 62 -3.47 -23.00 -4.55
CA GLN A 62 -2.78 -21.87 -5.19
C GLN A 62 -1.42 -22.28 -5.78
N SER A 63 -0.68 -23.16 -5.10
CA SER A 63 0.60 -23.66 -5.62
C SER A 63 0.42 -24.51 -6.88
N ALA A 64 -0.65 -25.30 -6.97
CA ALA A 64 -0.96 -26.09 -8.16
C ALA A 64 -1.35 -25.19 -9.35
N GLU A 65 -2.17 -24.16 -9.10
CA GLU A 65 -2.54 -23.16 -10.13
C GLU A 65 -1.31 -22.40 -10.68
N ALA A 66 -0.31 -22.13 -9.83
CA ALA A 66 0.91 -21.42 -10.22
C ALA A 66 1.86 -22.26 -11.11
N ASN A 67 1.77 -23.59 -11.09
CA ASN A 67 2.69 -24.50 -11.79
C ASN A 67 2.29 -24.83 -13.24
N GLY A 68 1.42 -24.02 -13.86
CA GLY A 68 1.03 -24.18 -15.26
C GLY A 68 -0.45 -24.49 -15.48
N ASN A 69 -1.20 -24.67 -14.39
CA ASN A 69 -2.66 -24.81 -14.37
C ASN A 69 -3.18 -25.98 -15.23
N ASP A 70 -2.39 -27.06 -15.37
CA ASP A 70 -2.85 -28.30 -15.97
C ASP A 70 -4.00 -28.86 -15.11
N PRO A 71 -5.18 -29.11 -15.69
CA PRO A 71 -6.32 -29.67 -14.96
C PRO A 71 -6.00 -31.00 -14.24
N GLU A 72 -5.08 -31.82 -14.77
CA GLU A 72 -4.65 -33.07 -14.12
C GLU A 72 -3.82 -32.79 -12.87
N ASP A 73 -2.85 -31.87 -12.93
CA ASP A 73 -2.01 -31.49 -11.77
C ASP A 73 -2.86 -30.87 -10.64
N VAL A 74 -3.85 -30.06 -10.98
CA VAL A 74 -4.79 -29.46 -10.02
C VAL A 74 -5.70 -30.53 -9.40
N ALA A 75 -6.11 -31.54 -10.17
CA ALA A 75 -6.91 -32.66 -9.65
C ALA A 75 -6.08 -33.55 -8.73
N GLU A 76 -4.85 -33.92 -9.11
CA GLU A 76 -3.91 -34.69 -8.30
C GLU A 76 -3.61 -33.96 -6.99
N ALA A 77 -3.41 -32.64 -7.03
CA ALA A 77 -3.16 -31.85 -5.85
C ALA A 77 -4.36 -31.88 -4.86
N LYS A 78 -5.59 -31.80 -5.37
CA LYS A 78 -6.81 -31.90 -4.55
C LYS A 78 -6.95 -33.29 -3.94
N GLU A 79 -6.68 -34.34 -4.70
CA GLU A 79 -6.71 -35.72 -4.20
C GLU A 79 -5.65 -35.95 -3.12
N LEU A 80 -4.43 -35.45 -3.30
CA LEU A 80 -3.37 -35.55 -2.30
C LEU A 80 -3.76 -34.83 -1.01
N PHE A 81 -4.35 -33.63 -1.12
CA PHE A 81 -4.79 -32.89 0.06
C PHE A 81 -5.97 -33.58 0.79
N ALA A 82 -6.93 -34.15 0.05
CA ALA A 82 -8.00 -34.95 0.65
C ALA A 82 -7.43 -36.17 1.40
N ALA A 83 -6.46 -36.85 0.79
CA ALA A 83 -5.75 -37.98 1.39
C ALA A 83 -4.91 -37.58 2.62
N PHE A 84 -4.33 -36.37 2.61
CA PHE A 84 -3.65 -35.77 3.75
C PHE A 84 -4.65 -35.49 4.88
N ARG A 85 -5.77 -34.81 4.59
CA ARG A 85 -6.81 -34.50 5.59
C ARG A 85 -7.34 -35.76 6.26
N GLU A 86 -7.62 -36.82 5.50
CA GLU A 86 -8.09 -38.09 6.07
C GLU A 86 -7.07 -38.74 7.02
N ARG A 87 -5.77 -38.65 6.69
CA ARG A 87 -4.69 -39.15 7.55
C ARG A 87 -4.47 -38.27 8.76
N ALA A 88 -4.49 -36.95 8.57
CA ALA A 88 -4.29 -35.97 9.62
C ALA A 88 -5.45 -35.95 10.63
N ALA A 89 -6.68 -36.25 10.19
CA ALA A 89 -7.84 -36.44 11.07
C ALA A 89 -7.69 -37.62 12.05
N LYS A 90 -6.74 -38.54 11.82
CA LYS A 90 -6.41 -39.65 12.75
C LYS A 90 -5.41 -39.21 13.82
N ILE A 91 -4.82 -38.02 13.69
CA ILE A 91 -3.92 -37.43 14.69
C ILE A 91 -4.79 -36.66 15.68
N ASP A 92 -4.63 -36.95 16.97
CA ASP A 92 -5.34 -36.26 18.03
C ASP A 92 -4.69 -34.91 18.37
N PHE A 93 -4.63 -34.02 17.37
CA PHE A 93 -4.10 -32.67 17.55
C PHE A 93 -4.84 -31.89 18.65
N GLY A 94 -6.16 -32.10 18.76
CA GLY A 94 -6.99 -31.49 19.80
C GLY A 94 -6.57 -31.96 21.19
N GLY A 95 -6.47 -33.26 21.41
CA GLY A 95 -6.06 -33.85 22.68
C GLY A 95 -4.62 -33.48 23.07
N ASP A 96 -3.68 -33.49 22.13
CA ASP A 96 -2.29 -33.10 22.37
C ASP A 96 -2.18 -31.62 22.77
N LEU A 97 -2.91 -30.73 22.08
CA LEU A 97 -2.95 -29.31 22.40
C LEU A 97 -3.65 -29.06 23.73
N HIS A 98 -4.77 -29.74 23.99
CA HIS A 98 -5.49 -29.68 25.26
C HIS A 98 -4.59 -30.06 26.44
N GLU A 99 -3.91 -31.19 26.35
CA GLU A 99 -2.98 -31.66 27.37
C GLU A 99 -1.80 -30.69 27.56
N ALA A 100 -1.29 -30.08 26.48
CA ALA A 100 -0.27 -29.04 26.57
C ALA A 100 -0.79 -27.80 27.33
N VAL A 101 -2.01 -27.36 27.04
CA VAL A 101 -2.65 -26.22 27.73
C VAL A 101 -2.88 -26.54 29.21
N VAL A 102 -3.37 -27.74 29.54
CA VAL A 102 -3.56 -28.21 30.92
C VAL A 102 -2.23 -28.14 31.69
N ARG A 103 -1.13 -28.64 31.12
CA ARG A 103 0.20 -28.57 31.76
C ARG A 103 0.70 -27.14 31.92
N LEU A 104 0.51 -26.28 30.91
CA LEU A 104 0.91 -24.87 30.97
C LEU A 104 0.16 -24.13 32.08
N TYR A 105 -1.16 -24.29 32.16
CA TYR A 105 -1.93 -23.64 33.23
C TYR A 105 -1.55 -24.19 34.61
N ALA A 106 -1.36 -25.51 34.75
CA ALA A 106 -0.93 -26.12 36.01
C ALA A 106 0.45 -25.62 36.50
N LYS A 107 1.33 -25.24 35.57
CA LYS A 107 2.65 -24.70 35.84
C LYS A 107 2.63 -23.25 36.32
N TYR A 108 1.73 -22.43 35.78
CA TYR A 108 1.70 -20.98 36.04
C TYR A 108 0.64 -20.55 37.05
N PHE A 109 -0.37 -21.39 37.32
CA PHE A 109 -1.45 -21.09 38.26
C PHE A 109 -1.57 -22.18 39.31
N ASN A 110 -1.69 -21.75 40.57
CA ASN A 110 -2.01 -22.66 41.65
C ASN A 110 -3.52 -23.00 41.67
N GLU A 111 -3.89 -24.02 42.44
CA GLU A 111 -5.27 -24.53 42.51
C GLU A 111 -6.30 -23.44 42.88
N LYS A 112 -5.95 -22.52 43.78
CA LYS A 112 -6.84 -21.43 44.18
C LYS A 112 -7.05 -20.44 43.04
N GLU A 113 -5.98 -20.07 42.32
CA GLU A 113 -6.05 -19.15 41.18
C GLU A 113 -6.87 -19.75 40.03
N ILE A 114 -6.71 -21.05 39.76
CA ILE A 114 -7.52 -21.75 38.76
C ILE A 114 -9.00 -21.70 39.17
N ALA A 115 -9.34 -21.98 40.42
CA ALA A 115 -10.71 -21.89 40.91
C ALA A 115 -11.29 -20.47 40.84
N ASP A 116 -10.49 -19.45 41.17
CA ASP A 116 -10.91 -18.04 41.06
C ASP A 116 -11.19 -17.65 39.60
N LEU A 117 -10.35 -18.09 38.65
CA LEU A 117 -10.56 -17.88 37.21
C LEU A 117 -11.81 -18.61 36.72
N THR A 118 -12.01 -19.86 37.12
CA THR A 118 -13.21 -20.65 36.78
C THR A 118 -14.46 -19.92 37.22
N ALA A 119 -14.50 -19.45 38.48
CA ALA A 119 -15.63 -18.71 39.02
C ALA A 119 -15.90 -17.41 38.25
N PHE A 120 -14.85 -16.70 37.83
CA PHE A 120 -15.00 -15.52 36.99
C PHE A 120 -15.59 -15.85 35.62
N TYR A 121 -15.03 -16.80 34.87
CA TYR A 121 -15.50 -17.14 33.52
C TYR A 121 -16.90 -17.77 33.50
N GLN A 122 -17.31 -18.44 34.58
CA GLN A 122 -18.69 -18.91 34.76
C GLN A 122 -19.69 -17.79 35.11
N SER A 123 -19.22 -16.61 35.52
CA SER A 123 -20.11 -15.48 35.77
C SER A 123 -20.68 -14.92 34.45
N PRO A 124 -21.87 -14.26 34.47
CA PRO A 124 -22.42 -13.63 33.27
C PRO A 124 -21.47 -12.63 32.61
N THR A 125 -20.67 -11.92 33.40
CA THR A 125 -19.69 -10.96 32.90
C THR A 125 -18.48 -11.66 32.28
N GLY A 126 -17.96 -12.71 32.92
CA GLY A 126 -16.80 -13.46 32.40
C GLY A 126 -17.12 -14.19 31.10
N HIS A 127 -18.29 -14.83 31.02
CA HIS A 127 -18.75 -15.48 29.79
C HIS A 127 -18.96 -14.46 28.65
N LYS A 128 -19.54 -13.29 28.96
CA LYS A 128 -19.65 -12.20 27.98
C LYS A 128 -18.27 -11.69 27.53
N ALA A 129 -17.30 -11.61 28.44
CA ALA A 129 -15.96 -11.15 28.13
C ALA A 129 -15.25 -12.11 27.15
N VAL A 130 -15.22 -13.42 27.43
CA VAL A 130 -14.56 -14.39 26.54
C VAL A 130 -15.21 -14.43 25.15
N THR A 131 -16.53 -14.26 25.09
CA THR A 131 -17.29 -14.22 23.83
C THR A 131 -17.01 -12.97 22.99
N LEU A 132 -16.93 -11.78 23.62
CA LEU A 132 -16.86 -10.51 22.89
C LEU A 132 -15.43 -10.03 22.59
N MET A 133 -14.41 -10.51 23.30
CA MET A 133 -13.03 -10.02 23.14
C MET A 133 -12.51 -10.10 21.69
N PRO A 134 -12.71 -11.20 20.92
CA PRO A 134 -12.29 -11.25 19.52
C PRO A 134 -13.00 -10.20 18.65
N GLN A 135 -14.30 -9.97 18.88
CA GLN A 135 -15.07 -8.97 18.15
C GLN A 135 -14.60 -7.55 18.48
N LEU A 136 -14.35 -7.26 19.75
CA LEU A 136 -13.84 -5.94 20.17
C LEU A 136 -12.49 -5.62 19.52
N MET A 137 -11.59 -6.60 19.41
CA MET A 137 -10.32 -6.42 18.71
C MET A 137 -10.54 -6.16 17.21
N THR A 138 -11.45 -6.92 16.59
CA THR A 138 -11.81 -6.75 15.17
C THR A 138 -12.39 -5.36 14.90
N ASP A 139 -13.35 -4.93 15.71
CA ASP A 139 -13.97 -3.61 15.61
C ASP A 139 -12.94 -2.50 15.82
N ALA A 140 -12.04 -2.65 16.81
CA ALA A 140 -10.97 -1.69 17.08
C ALA A 140 -10.01 -1.55 15.90
N MET A 141 -9.60 -2.66 15.28
CA MET A 141 -8.77 -2.64 14.08
C MET A 141 -9.47 -1.98 12.90
N GLN A 142 -10.75 -2.28 12.69
CA GLN A 142 -11.53 -1.69 11.60
C GLN A 142 -11.70 -0.18 11.78
N MET A 143 -12.11 0.26 12.96
CA MET A 143 -12.27 1.69 13.27
C MET A 143 -10.92 2.42 13.19
N GLY A 144 -9.87 1.85 13.80
CA GLY A 144 -8.53 2.41 13.75
C GLY A 144 -7.99 2.51 12.32
N GLY A 145 -8.19 1.47 11.51
CA GLY A 145 -7.79 1.42 10.11
C GLY A 145 -8.48 2.47 9.24
N GLN A 146 -9.77 2.71 9.44
CA GLN A 146 -10.49 3.77 8.71
C GLN A 146 -9.95 5.17 9.06
N HIS A 147 -9.76 5.46 10.35
CA HIS A 147 -9.21 6.74 10.77
C HIS A 147 -7.77 6.95 10.33
N LEU A 148 -6.95 5.90 10.37
CA LEU A 148 -5.56 5.97 9.96
C LEU A 148 -5.42 6.12 8.44
N SER A 149 -6.20 5.38 7.66
CA SER A 149 -6.15 5.45 6.19
C SER A 149 -6.51 6.83 5.67
N ALA A 150 -7.54 7.48 6.23
CA ALA A 150 -7.89 8.85 5.89
C ALA A 150 -6.74 9.85 6.16
N LYS A 151 -6.07 9.73 7.32
CA LYS A 151 -4.92 10.57 7.66
C LYS A 151 -3.72 10.32 6.74
N ILE A 152 -3.46 9.06 6.38
CA ILE A 152 -2.40 8.72 5.43
C ILE A 152 -2.69 9.32 4.05
N GLN A 153 -3.94 9.21 3.56
CA GLN A 153 -4.34 9.81 2.29
C GLN A 153 -4.16 11.34 2.31
N GLN A 154 -4.59 12.01 3.38
CA GLN A 154 -4.38 13.45 3.54
C GLN A 154 -2.89 13.81 3.52
N ALA A 155 -2.05 13.10 4.29
CA ALA A 155 -0.62 13.34 4.32
C ALA A 155 0.05 13.12 2.96
N MET A 156 -0.40 12.12 2.19
CA MET A 156 0.06 11.90 0.82
C MET A 156 -0.34 13.05 -0.11
N GLN A 157 -1.57 13.58 0.01
CA GLN A 157 -2.00 14.73 -0.77
C GLN A 157 -1.15 15.97 -0.45
N GLU A 158 -0.95 16.26 0.84
CA GLU A 158 -0.09 17.37 1.27
C GLU A 158 1.36 17.19 0.76
N ALA A 159 1.88 15.97 0.77
CA ALA A 159 3.21 15.66 0.23
C ALA A 159 3.27 15.86 -1.29
N GLN A 160 2.23 15.46 -2.03
CA GLN A 160 2.11 15.71 -3.46
C GLN A 160 2.11 17.20 -3.76
N ASP A 161 1.31 17.99 -3.04
CA ASP A 161 1.24 19.45 -3.20
C ASP A 161 2.61 20.11 -2.94
N VAL A 162 3.35 19.66 -1.93
CA VAL A 162 4.71 20.14 -1.65
C VAL A 162 5.68 19.80 -2.78
N VAL A 163 5.59 18.58 -3.33
CA VAL A 163 6.42 18.15 -4.46
C VAL A 163 6.06 18.92 -5.73
N GLU A 164 4.78 19.16 -5.98
CA GLU A 164 4.29 19.91 -7.14
C GLU A 164 4.72 21.39 -7.08
N LYS A 165 4.74 22.01 -5.90
CA LYS A 165 5.27 23.37 -5.72
C LYS A 165 6.79 23.49 -5.87
N LYS A 166 7.54 22.43 -5.57
CA LYS A 166 8.97 22.33 -5.94
C LYS A 166 9.18 22.04 -7.43
N ARG A 167 8.09 21.56 -8.04
CA ARG A 167 7.76 21.08 -9.38
C ARG A 167 7.18 21.97 -10.48
N PRO A 168 7.12 23.32 -10.40
CA PRO A 168 6.09 24.10 -11.09
C PRO A 168 5.94 23.79 -12.59
N TRP A 169 7.06 23.63 -13.30
CA TRP A 169 7.09 23.22 -14.71
C TRP A 169 6.35 21.92 -15.04
N ARG A 170 6.20 20.96 -14.12
CA ARG A 170 5.51 19.69 -14.42
C ARG A 170 4.05 19.89 -14.75
N ARG A 171 3.33 20.66 -13.94
CA ARG A 171 1.93 20.94 -14.21
C ARG A 171 1.78 21.97 -15.33
N THR A 172 2.61 23.02 -15.35
CA THR A 172 2.65 23.98 -16.48
C THR A 172 2.80 23.25 -17.82
N THR A 173 3.76 22.34 -17.97
CA THR A 173 3.95 21.57 -19.21
C THR A 173 2.84 20.57 -19.48
N SER A 174 2.17 20.05 -18.46
CA SER A 174 0.99 19.19 -18.64
C SER A 174 -0.18 20.01 -19.19
N ASP A 175 -0.42 21.18 -18.63
CA ASP A 175 -1.47 22.11 -19.05
C ASP A 175 -1.22 22.58 -20.49
N MET A 176 0.01 22.97 -20.83
CA MET A 176 0.40 23.34 -22.20
C MET A 176 0.12 22.21 -23.21
N ARG A 177 0.44 20.95 -22.87
CA ARG A 177 0.10 19.80 -23.74
C ARG A 177 -1.40 19.60 -23.90
N GLY A 178 -2.17 19.80 -22.82
CA GLY A 178 -3.63 19.68 -22.86
C GLY A 178 -4.26 20.74 -23.77
N VAL A 179 -3.81 21.98 -23.69
CA VAL A 179 -4.27 23.08 -24.56
C VAL A 179 -3.83 22.86 -25.99
N ALA A 180 -2.58 22.43 -26.22
CA ALA A 180 -2.11 22.07 -27.55
C ALA A 180 -2.96 20.96 -28.18
N ALA A 181 -3.23 19.87 -27.46
CA ALA A 181 -4.09 18.80 -27.97
C ALA A 181 -5.49 19.30 -28.34
N ALA A 182 -6.03 20.26 -27.59
CA ALA A 182 -7.31 20.90 -27.91
C ALA A 182 -7.23 21.80 -29.15
N LEU A 183 -6.14 22.56 -29.32
CA LEU A 183 -5.88 23.38 -30.51
C LEU A 183 -5.76 22.51 -31.78
N GLU A 184 -5.04 21.40 -31.71
CA GLU A 184 -4.87 20.47 -32.83
C GLU A 184 -6.19 19.80 -33.22
N ALA A 185 -7.00 19.42 -32.22
CA ALA A 185 -8.33 18.89 -32.45
C ALA A 185 -9.27 19.96 -33.07
N TRP A 186 -9.19 21.21 -32.60
CA TRP A 186 -9.92 22.33 -33.19
C TRP A 186 -9.48 22.56 -34.64
N ALA A 187 -8.18 22.59 -34.92
CA ALA A 187 -7.65 22.82 -36.26
C ALA A 187 -8.06 21.73 -37.26
N THR A 188 -8.17 20.49 -36.80
CA THR A 188 -8.67 19.37 -37.61
C THR A 188 -10.09 19.63 -38.15
N ASP A 189 -10.91 20.34 -37.38
CA ASP A 189 -12.29 20.71 -37.78
C ASP A 189 -12.35 22.05 -38.55
N HIS A 190 -11.25 22.80 -38.62
CA HIS A 190 -11.18 24.18 -39.15
C HIS A 190 -10.09 24.33 -40.22
N ASP A 191 -10.10 23.45 -41.22
CA ASP A 191 -9.24 23.49 -42.40
C ASP A 191 -7.72 23.54 -42.09
N GLU A 192 -7.30 22.84 -41.03
CA GLU A 192 -5.90 22.82 -40.55
C GLU A 192 -5.35 24.21 -40.21
N THR A 193 -6.22 25.16 -39.83
CA THR A 193 -5.83 26.47 -39.32
C THR A 193 -6.01 26.54 -37.80
N TYR A 194 -5.26 27.43 -37.15
CA TYR A 194 -5.36 27.70 -35.72
C TYR A 194 -6.15 28.98 -35.43
N PRO A 195 -6.83 29.07 -34.26
CA PRO A 195 -7.65 30.23 -33.92
C PRO A 195 -6.79 31.50 -33.79
N THR A 196 -7.38 32.65 -34.11
CA THR A 196 -6.72 33.95 -33.95
C THR A 196 -7.00 34.57 -32.59
N GLY A 197 -6.21 35.58 -32.22
CA GLY A 197 -6.38 36.31 -30.97
C GLY A 197 -5.30 35.99 -29.95
N ASP A 198 -5.64 36.17 -28.67
CA ASP A 198 -4.75 35.93 -27.55
C ASP A 198 -5.10 34.64 -26.80
N TYR A 199 -4.38 34.34 -25.72
CA TYR A 199 -4.62 33.12 -24.97
C TYR A 199 -6.03 33.10 -24.33
N ALA A 200 -6.54 34.26 -23.90
CA ALA A 200 -7.84 34.36 -23.27
C ALA A 200 -8.98 34.11 -24.26
N SER A 201 -8.84 34.54 -25.52
CA SER A 201 -9.86 34.29 -26.55
C SER A 201 -10.03 32.81 -26.89
N LEU A 202 -9.03 31.96 -26.62
CA LEU A 202 -9.13 30.51 -26.81
C LEU A 202 -10.23 29.86 -25.95
N GLU A 203 -10.65 30.48 -24.85
CA GLU A 203 -11.69 29.92 -23.98
C GLU A 203 -13.02 29.74 -24.74
N ALA A 204 -13.38 30.72 -25.58
CA ALA A 204 -14.61 30.69 -26.37
C ALA A 204 -14.57 29.67 -27.52
N GLU A 205 -13.37 29.40 -28.06
CA GLU A 205 -13.17 28.50 -29.21
C GLU A 205 -12.99 27.04 -28.77
N LEU A 206 -12.25 26.81 -27.69
CA LEU A 206 -11.85 25.47 -27.27
C LEU A 206 -12.80 24.84 -26.25
N THR A 207 -13.53 25.64 -25.47
CA THR A 207 -14.42 25.11 -24.43
C THR A 207 -15.89 25.12 -24.85
N PRO A 208 -16.70 24.14 -24.40
CA PRO A 208 -16.31 22.91 -23.70
C PRO A 208 -15.91 21.76 -24.65
N THR A 209 -15.94 21.99 -25.96
CA THR A 209 -15.90 20.95 -26.99
C THR A 209 -14.55 20.22 -27.06
N TYR A 210 -13.45 20.97 -27.07
CA TYR A 210 -12.09 20.43 -27.25
C TYR A 210 -11.32 20.32 -25.94
N ILE A 211 -11.64 21.16 -24.96
CA ILE A 211 -11.13 21.07 -23.60
C ILE A 211 -12.22 21.42 -22.58
N ARG A 212 -12.27 20.69 -21.47
CA ARG A 212 -13.29 20.88 -20.42
C ARG A 212 -13.21 22.26 -19.75
N ALA A 213 -11.99 22.74 -19.51
CA ALA A 213 -11.72 24.04 -18.92
C ALA A 213 -10.32 24.49 -19.36
N LEU A 214 -10.20 25.73 -19.82
CA LEU A 214 -8.92 26.29 -20.23
C LEU A 214 -8.08 26.67 -18.98
N PRO A 215 -6.86 26.13 -18.81
CA PRO A 215 -5.95 26.56 -17.75
C PRO A 215 -5.54 28.02 -17.99
N LYS A 216 -5.95 28.93 -17.10
CA LYS A 216 -5.69 30.37 -17.28
C LYS A 216 -4.29 30.80 -16.87
N LYS A 217 -3.72 30.08 -15.90
CA LYS A 217 -2.43 30.42 -15.29
C LYS A 217 -1.53 29.19 -15.15
N ASP A 218 -0.24 29.43 -15.18
CA ASP A 218 0.79 28.45 -14.87
C ASP A 218 0.98 28.27 -13.34
N MET A 219 1.91 27.40 -12.96
CA MET A 219 2.22 27.13 -11.55
C MET A 219 2.98 28.25 -10.84
N TRP A 220 3.35 29.32 -11.54
CA TRP A 220 3.88 30.56 -10.98
C TRP A 220 2.82 31.66 -10.85
N ASP A 221 1.54 31.33 -11.13
CA ASP A 221 0.40 32.24 -11.10
C ASP A 221 0.41 33.31 -12.22
N HIS A 222 1.12 33.03 -13.31
CA HIS A 222 1.20 33.89 -14.50
C HIS A 222 0.32 33.38 -15.63
N GLU A 223 -0.25 34.30 -16.42
CA GLU A 223 -1.05 33.93 -17.59
C GLU A 223 -0.15 33.40 -18.73
N TYR A 224 -0.68 32.43 -19.47
CA TYR A 224 0.00 31.94 -20.68
C TYR A 224 -0.13 32.97 -21.81
N ALA A 225 0.87 32.98 -22.70
CA ALA A 225 0.75 33.64 -24.00
C ALA A 225 0.44 32.63 -25.08
N TYR A 226 -0.38 33.05 -26.04
CA TYR A 226 -0.65 32.35 -27.28
C TYR A 226 -0.27 33.25 -28.43
N VAL A 227 0.41 32.70 -29.43
CA VAL A 227 0.69 33.36 -30.69
C VAL A 227 0.42 32.39 -31.83
N VAL A 228 -0.05 32.93 -32.94
CA VAL A 228 -0.35 32.22 -34.17
C VAL A 228 0.36 32.93 -35.32
N SER A 229 0.84 32.18 -36.31
CA SER A 229 1.48 32.74 -37.51
C SER A 229 0.48 33.48 -38.39
N ASP A 230 0.96 34.36 -39.27
CA ASP A 230 0.11 35.16 -40.17
C ASP A 230 -0.73 34.29 -41.14
N ASP A 231 -0.23 33.10 -41.49
CA ASP A 231 -0.94 32.11 -42.31
C ASP A 231 -1.84 31.16 -41.50
N HIS A 232 -1.85 31.32 -40.18
CA HIS A 232 -2.58 30.51 -39.21
C HIS A 232 -2.21 29.02 -39.20
N GLN A 233 -1.06 28.64 -39.76
CA GLN A 233 -0.59 27.25 -39.84
C GLN A 233 0.31 26.83 -38.68
N HIS A 234 0.77 27.78 -37.88
CA HIS A 234 1.68 27.53 -36.76
C HIS A 234 1.19 28.24 -35.52
N TYR A 235 1.36 27.61 -34.35
CA TYR A 235 1.03 28.21 -33.08
C TYR A 235 2.12 28.00 -32.05
N ARG A 236 2.05 28.81 -30.99
CA ARG A 236 2.89 28.64 -29.83
C ARG A 236 2.17 29.07 -28.56
N ILE A 237 2.33 28.25 -27.53
CA ILE A 237 1.93 28.52 -26.15
C ILE A 237 3.20 28.77 -25.35
N VAL A 238 3.23 29.85 -24.58
CA VAL A 238 4.38 30.25 -23.77
C VAL A 238 3.96 30.50 -22.33
N SER A 239 4.74 29.98 -21.38
CA SER A 239 4.70 30.41 -19.97
C SER A 239 5.97 31.22 -19.69
N ALA A 240 5.80 32.38 -19.04
CA ALA A 240 6.87 33.32 -18.72
C ALA A 240 7.78 32.86 -17.55
N GLY A 241 7.71 31.59 -17.18
CA GLY A 241 8.46 31.04 -16.06
C GLY A 241 8.20 31.76 -14.73
N ALA A 242 9.20 31.72 -13.86
CA ALA A 242 9.14 32.23 -12.50
C ALA A 242 9.24 33.76 -12.39
N ASP A 243 9.77 34.45 -13.41
CA ASP A 243 10.01 35.90 -13.36
C ASP A 243 8.89 36.73 -13.99
N SER A 244 7.94 36.08 -14.69
CA SER A 244 6.82 36.73 -15.38
C SER A 244 7.25 37.57 -16.60
N ILE A 245 8.47 37.39 -17.10
CA ILE A 245 9.02 38.20 -18.19
C ILE A 245 9.26 37.32 -19.40
N PHE A 246 8.43 37.48 -20.43
CA PHE A 246 8.67 36.79 -21.70
C PHE A 246 9.99 37.21 -22.34
N GLU A 247 10.83 36.23 -22.70
CA GLU A 247 12.04 36.47 -23.47
C GLU A 247 11.69 37.04 -24.85
N TRP A 248 12.61 37.81 -25.43
CA TRP A 248 12.36 38.62 -26.63
C TRP A 248 11.94 37.80 -27.86
N ASP A 249 12.33 36.53 -27.95
CA ASP A 249 12.04 35.61 -29.04
C ASP A 249 11.03 34.52 -28.69
N SER A 250 10.63 34.37 -27.42
CA SER A 250 9.73 33.30 -26.99
C SER A 250 8.40 33.30 -27.72
N ARG A 251 7.86 34.48 -28.03
CA ARG A 251 6.59 34.65 -28.74
C ARG A 251 6.74 34.79 -30.25
N ARG A 252 7.93 34.57 -30.80
CA ARG A 252 8.18 34.66 -32.24
C ARG A 252 8.14 33.27 -32.87
N ILE A 253 7.24 33.08 -33.83
CA ILE A 253 7.22 31.90 -34.70
C ILE A 253 8.17 32.16 -35.90
N PRO A 254 9.24 31.37 -36.09
CA PRO A 254 10.12 31.51 -37.25
C PRO A 254 9.38 31.21 -38.56
N GLN A 255 9.58 32.04 -39.60
CA GLN A 255 8.96 31.83 -40.92
C GLN A 255 9.60 30.68 -41.73
N GLU A 256 10.79 30.21 -41.35
CA GLU A 256 11.41 29.02 -41.94
C GLU A 256 11.16 27.81 -41.03
N SER A 257 9.98 27.20 -41.13
CA SER A 257 9.81 25.82 -40.67
C SER A 257 10.55 24.91 -41.65
N SER A 258 11.89 24.86 -41.52
CA SER A 258 12.64 23.79 -42.15
C SER A 258 12.01 22.48 -41.66
N SER A 259 11.72 21.55 -42.57
CA SER A 259 11.08 20.26 -42.28
C SER A 259 11.83 19.36 -41.28
N ALA A 260 12.93 19.83 -40.71
CA ALA A 260 13.61 19.23 -39.58
C ALA A 260 13.06 19.80 -38.25
N ARG A 261 12.48 18.91 -37.42
CA ARG A 261 12.13 19.20 -36.02
C ARG A 261 13.32 19.84 -35.30
N ALA A 262 13.11 21.03 -34.74
CA ALA A 262 14.13 21.68 -33.93
C ALA A 262 14.29 20.92 -32.61
N ALA A 263 15.52 20.64 -32.19
CA ALA A 263 15.75 19.96 -30.94
C ALA A 263 15.27 20.82 -29.75
N THR A 264 14.55 20.22 -28.79
CA THR A 264 14.14 20.90 -27.56
C THR A 264 15.34 21.49 -26.82
N VAL A 265 15.29 22.79 -26.56
CA VAL A 265 16.30 23.52 -25.79
C VAL A 265 16.02 23.32 -24.29
N TYR A 266 17.05 22.98 -23.53
CA TYR A 266 16.96 22.83 -22.08
C TYR A 266 17.64 23.99 -21.37
N ARG A 267 16.93 24.63 -20.44
CA ARG A 267 17.34 25.83 -19.71
C ARG A 267 17.54 25.55 -18.23
N ASP A 268 18.55 26.16 -17.62
CA ASP A 268 18.89 25.84 -16.22
C ASP A 268 17.98 26.56 -15.21
N ARG A 269 17.51 27.78 -15.54
CA ARG A 269 16.71 28.60 -14.64
C ARG A 269 15.24 28.32 -14.83
N LEU A 270 14.47 28.44 -13.74
CA LEU A 270 13.01 28.41 -13.80
C LEU A 270 12.41 29.76 -14.24
N GLU A 271 13.24 30.80 -14.32
CA GLU A 271 12.91 32.11 -14.91
C GLU A 271 12.81 32.04 -16.43
N ASP A 272 13.55 31.12 -17.07
CA ASP A 272 13.55 31.01 -18.52
C ASP A 272 12.20 30.47 -19.01
N ASP A 273 11.71 31.01 -20.13
CA ASP A 273 10.37 30.71 -20.64
C ASP A 273 10.20 29.24 -20.99
N LEU A 274 8.97 28.73 -20.81
CA LEU A 274 8.58 27.42 -21.29
C LEU A 274 7.83 27.60 -22.60
N ILE A 275 8.28 26.91 -23.65
CA ILE A 275 7.77 27.12 -25.00
C ILE A 275 7.29 25.78 -25.58
N TYR A 276 6.02 25.75 -25.97
CA TYR A 276 5.41 24.66 -26.72
C TYR A 276 4.87 25.21 -28.04
N GLY A 277 5.15 24.54 -29.15
CA GLY A 277 4.61 24.94 -30.45
C GLY A 277 4.57 23.75 -31.39
N ASP A 278 3.57 23.74 -32.27
CA ASP A 278 3.42 22.76 -33.36
C ASP A 278 3.61 21.30 -32.90
N GLY A 279 2.96 20.94 -31.79
CA GLY A 279 2.96 19.57 -31.26
C GLY A 279 4.20 19.16 -30.45
N GLU A 280 5.18 20.03 -30.23
CA GLU A 280 6.38 19.71 -29.45
C GLU A 280 6.86 20.82 -28.52
N PHE A 281 7.69 20.45 -27.54
CA PHE A 281 8.36 21.42 -26.68
C PHE A 281 9.59 21.98 -27.39
N VAL A 282 9.60 23.29 -27.59
CA VAL A 282 10.75 24.04 -28.11
C VAL A 282 11.73 24.36 -26.98
N GLN A 283 11.24 24.73 -25.80
CA GLN A 283 12.05 25.08 -24.64
C GLN A 283 11.46 24.51 -23.34
N LEU A 284 12.31 23.88 -22.53
CA LEU A 284 11.98 23.29 -21.23
C LEU A 284 13.09 23.55 -20.20
N PRO A 285 12.79 23.47 -18.90
CA PRO A 285 13.81 23.44 -17.88
C PRO A 285 14.64 22.14 -17.93
N VAL A 286 15.93 22.20 -17.61
CA VAL A 286 16.88 21.08 -17.64
C VAL A 286 16.44 19.93 -16.75
N GLN A 287 15.70 20.23 -15.68
CA GLN A 287 15.12 19.27 -14.75
C GLN A 287 14.02 18.40 -15.41
N ALA A 288 13.48 18.80 -16.56
CA ALA A 288 12.53 18.03 -17.37
C ALA A 288 13.22 17.09 -18.37
N LYS A 289 14.54 17.20 -18.55
CA LYS A 289 15.28 16.38 -19.51
C LYS A 289 15.18 14.89 -19.15
N PRO A 290 14.84 14.00 -20.11
CA PRO A 290 14.84 12.56 -19.88
C PRO A 290 16.21 12.10 -19.38
N LYS A 291 16.22 11.24 -18.35
CA LYS A 291 17.47 10.58 -17.93
C LYS A 291 17.84 9.54 -18.97
N GLN A 292 19.08 9.60 -19.45
CA GLN A 292 19.66 8.61 -20.36
C GLN A 292 19.93 7.29 -19.63
#